data_AF-A0A1N6T9U2-F1
#
_entry.id   AF-A0A1N6T9U2-F1
#
_cell.length_a   1.000
_cell.length_b   1.000
_cell.length_c   1.000
_cell.angle_alpha   90.00
_cell.angle_beta   90.00
_cell.angle_gamma   90.00
#
_symmetry.space_group_name_H-M   'P 1'
#
loop_
_entity.id
_entity.type
_entity.pdbx_description
1 polymer ?
#
loop_
_entity_poly.entity_id
_entity_poly.type
_entity_poly.pdbx_seq_one_letter_code
_entity_poly.pdbx_strand_id
1 'polypeptide(L)'
;MTAPTEAADFPAADPSARIEVLLVGMNGDLRGKMIPLKAEDKVWKNTVRLPASTQSLDIWGDDNDDITKISLTLGDPDGICTPDRNSLTTLPWGPAGSKQVLATMHTLDGEPHYVCPRAILANVMKRFEEKGLTPVVATELEFYVMEPDFRETGVPMPPKALVMNGEVEGYQLYDMRATAAMGDFLETVREYCDHMGLPADATTAEFGPGQFEVNLLHKPDAMAAADDCIYLKRVVDFAARRHGFKATCMAKPYGDHAGSGLHVHASIIDKDGRNVLDAKGGDPLKLKSITAGMLRSMQDAQLIFAPFANSYRRFQPGSFAPDKIDWGFGNRGTAIRIPDSQGPAARIEHRVAGADANPHLLLAAILGGILLGLDEDLDPGQVTTPDSAPENPDMLTYDFLTAVERFRASAFIRQIFGAEYQRIYGDTKRKEAMAYLRTVSSFDYQTYLPRI
;
A
#
# COMPACT_ATOMS: atom_id res chain seq x y z
N MET A 1 -20.69 -9.02 13.95
CA MET A 1 -21.43 -9.51 12.79
C MET A 1 -21.89 -8.31 12.00
N THR A 2 -21.05 -7.82 11.10
CA THR A 2 -21.46 -6.86 10.08
C THR A 2 -22.47 -7.56 9.17
N ALA A 3 -23.58 -6.89 8.86
CA ALA A 3 -24.49 -7.36 7.82
C ALA A 3 -23.67 -7.60 6.53
N PRO A 4 -23.99 -8.64 5.73
CA PRO A 4 -23.39 -8.75 4.41
C PRO A 4 -23.64 -7.43 3.68
N THR A 5 -22.57 -6.82 3.18
CA THR A 5 -22.63 -5.73 2.21
C THR A 5 -23.70 -6.08 1.18
N GLU A 6 -24.62 -5.17 0.89
CA GLU A 6 -25.62 -5.37 -0.17
C GLU A 6 -24.90 -5.95 -1.39
N ALA A 7 -25.36 -7.12 -1.86
CA ALA A 7 -24.71 -7.80 -2.96
C ALA A 7 -24.62 -6.82 -4.13
N ALA A 8 -23.40 -6.55 -4.61
CA ALA A 8 -23.18 -5.68 -5.75
C ALA A 8 -24.15 -6.08 -6.88
N ASP A 9 -24.89 -5.13 -7.43
CA ASP A 9 -25.84 -5.41 -8.50
C ASP A 9 -25.05 -5.78 -9.75
N PHE A 10 -25.00 -7.08 -10.07
CA PHE A 10 -24.24 -7.57 -11.21
C PHE A 10 -25.08 -7.45 -12.48
N PRO A 11 -24.59 -6.75 -13.52
CA PRO A 11 -25.32 -6.64 -14.77
C PRO A 11 -25.48 -8.02 -15.43
N ALA A 12 -26.47 -8.14 -16.32
CA ALA A 12 -26.69 -9.35 -17.10
C ALA A 12 -25.40 -9.79 -17.83
N ALA A 13 -25.07 -11.07 -17.71
CA ALA A 13 -23.79 -11.59 -18.18
C ALA A 13 -23.75 -11.76 -19.71
N ASP A 14 -22.71 -11.19 -20.32
CA ASP A 14 -22.31 -11.46 -21.69
C ASP A 14 -21.75 -12.91 -21.82
N PRO A 15 -21.86 -13.58 -22.99
CA PRO A 15 -21.28 -14.91 -23.19
C PRO A 15 -19.77 -15.00 -22.92
N SER A 16 -19.04 -13.88 -23.01
CA SER A 16 -17.60 -13.76 -22.70
C SER A 16 -17.31 -13.35 -21.25
N ALA A 17 -18.34 -13.21 -20.40
CA ALA A 17 -18.17 -12.88 -18.99
C ALA A 17 -17.33 -13.92 -18.24
N ARG A 18 -16.57 -13.42 -17.26
CA ARG A 18 -15.61 -14.21 -16.48
C ARG A 18 -15.53 -13.74 -15.03
N ILE A 19 -14.95 -14.57 -14.18
CA ILE A 19 -14.52 -14.20 -12.83
C ILE A 19 -12.98 -14.27 -12.75
N GLU A 20 -12.35 -13.19 -12.34
CA GLU A 20 -10.92 -13.12 -12.05
C GLU A 20 -10.66 -13.48 -10.58
N VAL A 21 -9.96 -14.59 -10.32
CA VAL A 21 -9.47 -14.94 -8.97
C VAL A 21 -8.06 -14.42 -8.82
N LEU A 22 -7.86 -13.51 -7.87
CA LEU A 22 -6.65 -12.69 -7.76
C LEU A 22 -5.94 -12.94 -6.42
N LEU A 23 -4.64 -13.19 -6.48
CA LEU A 23 -3.72 -13.21 -5.36
C LEU A 23 -2.90 -11.93 -5.35
N VAL A 24 -2.63 -11.42 -4.14
CA VAL A 24 -1.68 -10.33 -3.93
C VAL A 24 -0.29 -10.92 -3.71
N GLY A 25 0.68 -10.56 -4.54
CA GLY A 25 2.09 -10.92 -4.39
C GLY A 25 2.80 -10.03 -3.38
N MET A 26 4.04 -10.38 -3.00
CA MET A 26 4.82 -9.60 -2.03
C MET A 26 5.06 -8.14 -2.43
N ASN A 27 5.09 -7.85 -3.74
CA ASN A 27 5.25 -6.50 -4.29
C ASN A 27 3.94 -5.71 -4.40
N GLY A 28 2.82 -6.26 -3.91
CA GLY A 28 1.49 -5.67 -4.06
C GLY A 28 0.91 -5.82 -5.47
N ASP A 29 1.57 -6.62 -6.33
CA ASP A 29 1.06 -6.96 -7.66
C ASP A 29 -0.05 -8.01 -7.60
N LEU A 30 -0.91 -8.00 -8.61
CA LEU A 30 -2.00 -8.95 -8.73
C LEU A 30 -1.65 -10.04 -9.74
N ARG A 31 -1.66 -11.29 -9.27
CA ARG A 31 -1.49 -12.50 -10.09
C ARG A 31 -2.71 -13.37 -9.92
N GLY A 32 -3.17 -14.04 -10.97
CA GLY A 32 -4.45 -14.71 -10.85
C GLY A 32 -4.84 -15.54 -12.06
N LYS A 33 -6.08 -16.03 -12.01
CA LYS A 33 -6.66 -16.86 -13.06
C LYS A 33 -8.01 -16.30 -13.49
N MET A 34 -8.20 -16.14 -14.80
CA MET A 34 -9.50 -15.86 -15.40
C MET A 34 -10.27 -17.16 -15.55
N ILE A 35 -11.46 -17.25 -14.95
CA ILE A 35 -12.35 -18.41 -15.03
C ILE A 35 -13.60 -18.00 -15.80
N PRO A 36 -14.01 -18.72 -16.85
CA PRO A 36 -15.28 -18.47 -17.54
C PRO A 36 -16.45 -18.52 -16.55
N LEU A 37 -17.43 -17.63 -16.67
CA LEU A 37 -18.52 -17.52 -15.68
C LEU A 37 -19.33 -18.82 -15.54
N LYS A 38 -19.47 -19.60 -16.62
CA LYS A 38 -20.08 -20.96 -16.60
C LYS A 38 -19.37 -21.96 -15.68
N ALA A 39 -18.15 -21.65 -15.25
CA ALA A 39 -17.35 -22.45 -14.33
C ALA A 39 -17.13 -21.74 -12.97
N GLU A 40 -17.92 -20.70 -12.66
CA GLU A 40 -17.84 -19.94 -11.40
C GLU A 40 -17.93 -20.84 -10.16
N ASP A 41 -18.73 -21.91 -10.22
CA ASP A 41 -18.79 -22.95 -9.17
C ASP A 41 -17.42 -23.46 -8.71
N LYS A 42 -16.44 -23.53 -9.62
CA LYS A 42 -15.09 -23.98 -9.29
C LYS A 42 -14.37 -23.04 -8.33
N VAL A 43 -14.65 -21.74 -8.42
CA VAL A 43 -14.11 -20.70 -7.55
C VAL A 43 -14.61 -20.94 -6.13
N TRP A 44 -15.93 -21.03 -5.97
CA TRP A 44 -16.57 -21.15 -4.67
C TRP A 44 -16.44 -22.53 -4.01
N LYS A 45 -16.05 -23.56 -4.77
CA LYS A 45 -15.70 -24.90 -4.27
C LYS A 45 -14.21 -25.04 -3.91
N ASN A 46 -13.44 -23.95 -3.90
CA ASN A 46 -12.00 -23.94 -3.59
C ASN A 46 -11.19 -24.91 -4.49
N THR A 47 -11.55 -25.01 -5.76
CA THR A 47 -10.85 -25.89 -6.72
C THR A 47 -9.86 -25.15 -7.61
N VAL A 48 -9.79 -23.82 -7.50
CA VAL A 48 -8.81 -23.01 -8.22
C VAL A 48 -7.46 -23.14 -7.54
N ARG A 49 -6.44 -23.48 -8.32
CA ARG A 49 -5.06 -23.64 -7.88
C ARG A 49 -4.11 -22.78 -8.70
N LEU A 50 -3.07 -22.32 -8.04
CA LEU A 50 -1.90 -21.66 -8.63
C LEU A 50 -0.64 -22.19 -7.95
N PRO A 51 0.52 -22.21 -8.62
CA PRO A 51 1.78 -22.61 -8.00
C PRO A 51 2.15 -21.70 -6.82
N ALA A 52 2.69 -22.27 -5.75
CA ALA A 52 3.01 -21.54 -4.52
C ALA A 52 3.98 -20.38 -4.73
N SER A 53 4.89 -20.48 -5.70
CA SER A 53 5.85 -19.44 -6.07
C SER A 53 5.20 -18.13 -6.56
N THR A 54 3.93 -18.18 -6.99
CA THR A 54 3.22 -17.05 -7.63
C THR A 54 3.20 -15.78 -6.78
N GLN A 55 3.24 -15.89 -5.44
CA GLN A 55 3.21 -14.74 -4.53
C GLN A 55 4.60 -14.25 -4.10
N SER A 56 5.66 -14.96 -4.48
CA SER A 56 7.03 -14.71 -4.02
C SER A 56 8.00 -14.21 -5.09
N LEU A 57 7.48 -13.78 -6.24
CA LEU A 57 8.30 -13.26 -7.33
C LEU A 57 8.95 -11.92 -6.94
N ASP A 58 10.15 -11.65 -7.46
CA ASP A 58 10.75 -10.32 -7.35
C ASP A 58 10.03 -9.29 -8.24
N ILE A 59 10.47 -8.04 -8.19
CA ILE A 59 9.86 -6.96 -8.97
C ILE A 59 9.89 -7.17 -10.50
N TRP A 60 10.79 -8.02 -11.01
CA TRP A 60 10.87 -8.37 -12.43
C TRP A 60 10.04 -9.60 -12.80
N GLY A 61 9.45 -10.28 -11.80
CA GLY A 61 8.66 -11.48 -11.99
C GLY A 61 9.48 -12.78 -12.01
N ASP A 62 10.72 -12.75 -11.53
CA ASP A 62 11.58 -13.93 -11.38
C ASP A 62 11.22 -14.67 -10.07
N ASP A 63 11.19 -16.00 -10.11
CA ASP A 63 10.76 -16.84 -8.99
C ASP A 63 11.82 -16.98 -7.89
N ASN A 64 13.07 -16.65 -8.23
CA ASN A 64 14.20 -16.64 -7.32
C ASN A 64 14.35 -17.95 -6.55
N ASP A 65 14.25 -19.10 -7.21
CA ASP A 65 14.31 -20.40 -6.53
C ASP A 65 15.58 -20.61 -5.69
N ASP A 66 16.70 -19.97 -6.08
CA ASP A 66 17.93 -19.97 -5.31
C ASP A 66 17.78 -19.30 -3.92
N ILE A 67 16.80 -18.41 -3.75
CA ILE A 67 16.45 -17.71 -2.51
C ILE A 67 15.19 -18.32 -1.86
N THR A 68 14.11 -18.45 -2.63
CA THR A 68 12.78 -18.84 -2.13
C THR A 68 12.72 -20.32 -1.80
N LYS A 69 13.40 -21.17 -2.60
CA LYS A 69 13.34 -22.63 -2.54
C LYS A 69 11.95 -23.23 -2.81
N ILE A 70 11.01 -22.43 -3.32
CA ILE A 70 9.62 -22.86 -3.52
C ILE A 70 9.41 -23.47 -4.91
N SER A 71 10.10 -22.96 -5.93
CA SER A 71 9.92 -23.36 -7.32
C SER A 71 10.67 -24.66 -7.61
N LEU A 72 11.73 -24.66 -8.42
CA LEU A 72 12.48 -25.86 -8.81
C LEU A 72 12.99 -26.70 -7.62
N THR A 73 13.37 -26.07 -6.50
CA THR A 73 13.91 -26.78 -5.33
C THR A 73 12.87 -27.68 -4.65
N LEU A 74 11.63 -27.20 -4.50
CA LEU A 74 10.53 -27.95 -3.88
C LEU A 74 9.60 -28.63 -4.91
N GLY A 75 9.68 -28.21 -6.18
CA GLY A 75 8.82 -28.68 -7.28
C GLY A 75 7.59 -27.80 -7.53
N ASP A 76 7.57 -26.56 -7.04
CA ASP A 76 6.49 -25.57 -7.15
C ASP A 76 5.09 -26.13 -6.87
N PRO A 77 4.85 -26.61 -5.64
CA PRO A 77 3.58 -27.25 -5.31
C PRO A 77 2.41 -26.29 -5.49
N ASP A 78 1.28 -26.81 -5.97
CA ASP A 78 0.04 -26.05 -6.06
C ASP A 78 -0.45 -25.61 -4.68
N GLY A 79 -0.84 -24.33 -4.58
CA GLY A 79 -1.67 -23.81 -3.51
C GLY A 79 -3.14 -23.69 -3.92
N ILE A 80 -4.05 -23.84 -2.96
CA ILE A 80 -5.48 -23.59 -3.13
C ILE A 80 -5.73 -22.09 -3.01
N CYS A 81 -6.34 -21.48 -4.04
CA CYS A 81 -6.77 -20.09 -4.01
C CYS A 81 -8.15 -19.99 -3.40
N THR A 82 -8.24 -19.74 -2.09
CA THR A 82 -9.51 -19.61 -1.37
C THR A 82 -10.06 -18.19 -1.56
N PRO A 83 -11.15 -18.00 -2.33
CA PRO A 83 -11.70 -16.68 -2.62
C PRO A 83 -12.39 -16.09 -1.39
N ASP A 84 -12.21 -14.79 -1.18
CA ASP A 84 -12.88 -14.06 -0.11
C ASP A 84 -14.12 -13.36 -0.65
N ARG A 85 -15.30 -13.81 -0.21
CA ARG A 85 -16.59 -13.24 -0.65
C ARG A 85 -16.75 -11.76 -0.31
N ASN A 86 -16.09 -11.27 0.74
CA ASN A 86 -16.17 -9.86 1.12
C ASN A 86 -15.42 -8.96 0.13
N SER A 87 -14.50 -9.52 -0.67
CA SER A 87 -13.76 -8.82 -1.71
C SER A 87 -14.40 -8.96 -3.11
N LEU A 88 -15.48 -9.74 -3.25
CA LEU A 88 -16.11 -9.97 -4.55
C LEU A 88 -16.72 -8.67 -5.08
N THR A 89 -16.33 -8.27 -6.28
CA THR A 89 -16.82 -7.05 -6.92
C THR A 89 -16.91 -7.19 -8.45
N THR A 90 -17.50 -6.21 -9.12
CA THR A 90 -17.61 -6.15 -10.58
C THR A 90 -16.23 -5.92 -11.23
N LEU A 91 -16.13 -6.24 -12.53
CA LEU A 91 -14.96 -5.92 -13.35
C LEU A 91 -15.39 -4.90 -14.43
N PRO A 92 -15.41 -3.60 -14.14
CA PRO A 92 -16.12 -2.60 -14.97
C PRO A 92 -15.48 -2.36 -16.34
N TRP A 93 -14.18 -2.65 -16.51
CA TRP A 93 -13.48 -2.63 -17.81
C TRP A 93 -13.52 -3.99 -18.53
N GLY A 94 -14.20 -4.99 -17.98
CA GLY A 94 -14.39 -6.31 -18.60
C GLY A 94 -15.71 -6.40 -19.37
N PRO A 95 -15.96 -7.54 -20.04
CA PRO A 95 -17.28 -7.85 -20.60
C PRO A 95 -18.37 -7.77 -19.52
N ALA A 96 -19.58 -7.33 -19.91
CA ALA A 96 -20.70 -7.18 -18.99
C ALA A 96 -20.97 -8.45 -18.17
N GLY A 97 -21.19 -8.29 -16.87
CA GLY A 97 -21.37 -9.36 -15.89
C GLY A 97 -20.09 -10.04 -15.41
N SER A 98 -18.91 -9.56 -15.86
CA SER A 98 -17.64 -10.04 -15.32
C SER A 98 -17.41 -9.58 -13.87
N LYS A 99 -16.71 -10.41 -13.11
CA LYS A 99 -16.44 -10.23 -11.68
C LYS A 99 -14.95 -10.37 -11.39
N GLN A 100 -14.53 -9.91 -10.23
CA GLN A 100 -13.21 -10.18 -9.66
C GLN A 100 -13.32 -10.42 -8.17
N VAL A 101 -12.42 -11.24 -7.62
CA VAL A 101 -12.37 -11.59 -6.21
C VAL A 101 -10.93 -11.80 -5.78
N LEU A 102 -10.55 -11.24 -4.64
CA LEU A 102 -9.27 -11.53 -4.02
C LEU A 102 -9.33 -12.87 -3.29
N ALA A 103 -8.20 -13.57 -3.25
CA ALA A 103 -8.07 -14.86 -2.63
C ALA A 103 -6.85 -14.91 -1.71
N THR A 104 -6.96 -15.76 -0.69
CA THR A 104 -5.85 -16.16 0.17
C THR A 104 -5.37 -17.52 -0.30
N MET A 105 -4.07 -17.64 -0.61
CA MET A 105 -3.49 -18.94 -0.94
C MET A 105 -3.33 -19.79 0.31
N HIS A 106 -3.72 -21.05 0.22
CA HIS A 106 -3.53 -22.06 1.24
C HIS A 106 -2.72 -23.24 0.67
N THR A 107 -2.02 -23.98 1.52
CA THR A 107 -1.43 -25.26 1.15
C THR A 107 -2.54 -26.27 0.83
N LEU A 108 -2.18 -27.42 0.22
CA LEU A 108 -3.14 -28.49 -0.02
C LEU A 108 -3.70 -29.11 1.28
N ASP A 109 -2.98 -28.94 2.39
CA ASP A 109 -3.43 -29.34 3.73
C ASP A 109 -4.40 -28.33 4.36
N GLY A 110 -4.63 -27.18 3.70
CA GLY A 110 -5.62 -26.18 4.10
C GLY A 110 -5.07 -25.05 4.97
N GLU A 111 -3.78 -25.02 5.28
CA GLU A 111 -3.15 -23.95 6.05
C GLU A 111 -2.84 -22.74 5.18
N PRO A 112 -3.00 -21.48 5.64
CA PRO A 112 -2.61 -20.31 4.88
C PRO A 112 -1.13 -20.37 4.47
N HIS A 113 -0.83 -20.06 3.21
CA HIS A 113 0.55 -20.09 2.73
C HIS A 113 1.35 -18.96 3.40
N TYR A 114 2.53 -19.29 3.93
CA TYR A 114 3.33 -18.36 4.75
C TYR A 114 3.87 -17.14 3.98
N VAL A 115 3.90 -17.20 2.64
CA VAL A 115 4.24 -16.04 1.80
C VAL A 115 3.07 -15.14 1.43
N CYS A 116 1.85 -15.45 1.86
CA CYS A 116 0.66 -14.71 1.46
C CYS A 116 0.52 -13.41 2.30
N PRO A 117 0.57 -12.21 1.68
CA PRO A 117 0.40 -10.94 2.38
C PRO A 117 -0.92 -10.81 3.15
N ARG A 118 -2.02 -11.30 2.56
CA ARG A 118 -3.33 -11.36 3.23
C ARG A 118 -3.28 -12.21 4.50
N ALA A 119 -2.66 -13.40 4.43
CA ALA A 119 -2.54 -14.27 5.60
C ALA A 119 -1.75 -13.61 6.75
N ILE A 120 -0.69 -12.87 6.42
CA ILE A 120 0.10 -12.11 7.40
C ILE A 120 -0.76 -11.04 8.08
N LEU A 121 -1.51 -10.24 7.32
CA LEU A 121 -2.42 -9.24 7.90
C LEU A 121 -3.51 -9.91 8.76
N ALA A 122 -4.09 -11.01 8.30
CA ALA A 122 -5.11 -11.75 9.04
C ALA A 122 -4.60 -12.23 10.41
N ASN A 123 -3.35 -12.70 10.47
CA ASN A 123 -2.71 -13.10 11.74
C ASN A 123 -2.56 -11.91 12.71
N VAL A 124 -2.23 -10.71 12.21
CA VAL A 124 -2.17 -9.50 13.04
C VAL A 124 -3.56 -9.11 13.53
N MET A 125 -4.58 -9.12 12.66
CA MET A 125 -5.96 -8.81 13.02
C MET A 125 -6.51 -9.75 14.10
N LYS A 126 -6.16 -11.05 14.04
CA LYS A 126 -6.53 -12.02 15.07
C LYS A 126 -6.04 -11.61 16.47
N ARG A 127 -4.84 -11.02 16.58
CA ARG A 127 -4.31 -10.52 17.87
C ARG A 127 -5.13 -9.35 18.43
N PHE A 128 -5.73 -8.52 17.58
CA PHE A 128 -6.67 -7.49 18.02
C PHE A 128 -8.00 -8.13 18.47
N GLU A 129 -8.50 -9.10 17.71
CA GLU A 129 -9.72 -9.83 18.05
C GLU A 129 -9.61 -10.53 19.42
N GLU A 130 -8.48 -11.17 19.70
CA GLU A 130 -8.17 -11.80 21.00
C GLU A 130 -8.21 -10.80 22.17
N LYS A 131 -7.93 -9.52 21.91
CA LYS A 131 -8.07 -8.41 22.88
C LYS A 131 -9.47 -7.79 22.91
N GLY A 132 -10.39 -8.27 22.07
CA GLY A 132 -11.72 -7.70 21.90
C GLY A 132 -11.71 -6.33 21.22
N LEU A 133 -10.70 -6.06 20.40
CA LEU A 133 -10.50 -4.80 19.70
C LEU A 133 -10.65 -5.00 18.19
N THR A 134 -11.07 -3.96 17.48
CA THR A 134 -11.15 -3.93 16.02
C THR A 134 -10.45 -2.68 15.50
N PRO A 135 -9.37 -2.81 14.71
CA PRO A 135 -8.77 -1.67 14.03
C PRO A 135 -9.74 -1.08 13.00
N VAL A 136 -9.82 0.25 12.96
CA VAL A 136 -10.56 1.01 11.96
C VAL A 136 -9.56 1.77 11.11
N VAL A 137 -9.54 1.51 9.80
CA VAL A 137 -8.48 1.97 8.90
C VAL A 137 -9.06 2.72 7.70
N ALA A 138 -8.37 3.78 7.29
CA ALA A 138 -8.56 4.46 6.00
C ALA A 138 -7.19 4.68 5.35
N THR A 139 -7.16 4.76 4.02
CA THR A 139 -5.95 5.04 3.26
C THR A 139 -6.15 6.21 2.31
N GLU A 140 -5.14 7.08 2.23
CA GLU A 140 -5.05 8.17 1.26
C GLU A 140 -4.03 7.74 0.20
N LEU A 141 -4.48 7.42 -1.02
CA LEU A 141 -3.61 6.93 -2.08
C LEU A 141 -3.31 8.06 -3.07
N GLU A 142 -2.06 8.48 -3.09
CA GLU A 142 -1.55 9.35 -4.14
C GLU A 142 -1.07 8.52 -5.36
N PHE A 143 -1.21 9.08 -6.55
CA PHE A 143 -0.70 8.50 -7.79
C PHE A 143 -0.40 9.59 -8.80
N TYR A 144 0.41 9.26 -9.80
CA TYR A 144 0.64 10.10 -10.97
C TYR A 144 -0.04 9.53 -12.20
N VAL A 145 -0.54 10.43 -13.05
CA VAL A 145 -0.93 10.17 -14.44
C VAL A 145 0.09 10.85 -15.34
N MET A 146 0.48 10.18 -16.43
CA MET A 146 1.51 10.65 -17.36
C MET A 146 1.21 10.20 -18.80
N GLU A 147 1.86 10.84 -19.76
CA GLU A 147 1.85 10.45 -21.16
C GLU A 147 2.46 9.03 -21.34
N PRO A 148 1.99 8.25 -22.32
CA PRO A 148 2.44 6.87 -22.52
C PRO A 148 3.79 6.75 -23.23
N ASP A 149 4.31 7.84 -23.78
CA ASP A 149 5.53 7.91 -24.61
C ASP A 149 6.83 7.72 -23.81
N PHE A 150 6.77 7.70 -22.47
CA PHE A 150 7.88 7.32 -21.59
C PHE A 150 8.53 5.97 -21.97
N ARG A 151 7.79 5.09 -22.65
CA ARG A 151 8.31 3.81 -23.18
C ARG A 151 9.32 3.99 -24.31
N GLU A 152 9.21 5.07 -25.07
CA GLU A 152 10.09 5.39 -26.19
C GLU A 152 11.20 6.36 -25.75
N THR A 153 10.85 7.36 -24.94
CA THR A 153 11.79 8.42 -24.52
C THR A 153 12.63 8.02 -23.31
N GLY A 154 12.17 7.06 -22.50
CA GLY A 154 12.76 6.72 -21.20
C GLY A 154 12.52 7.78 -20.11
N VAL A 155 11.77 8.84 -20.41
CA VAL A 155 11.53 9.99 -19.52
C VAL A 155 10.01 10.16 -19.36
N PRO A 156 9.47 10.10 -18.13
CA PRO A 156 8.06 10.35 -17.92
C PRO A 156 7.73 11.83 -18.17
N MET A 157 6.58 12.10 -18.79
CA MET A 157 6.06 13.45 -19.02
C MET A 157 4.62 13.56 -18.51
N PRO A 158 4.24 14.65 -17.83
CA PRO A 158 2.86 14.85 -17.40
C PRO A 158 1.90 14.96 -18.60
N PRO A 159 0.59 14.73 -18.41
CA PRO A 159 -0.42 14.87 -19.46
C PRO A 159 -0.33 16.23 -20.15
N LYS A 160 -0.45 16.24 -21.48
CA LYS A 160 -0.36 17.48 -22.30
C LYS A 160 -1.31 18.59 -21.86
N ALA A 161 -2.47 18.23 -21.31
CA ALA A 161 -3.46 19.17 -20.80
C ALA A 161 -2.99 19.93 -19.54
N LEU A 162 -1.92 19.47 -18.88
CA LEU A 162 -1.38 20.03 -17.64
C LEU A 162 -0.04 20.76 -17.84
N VAL A 163 0.42 20.91 -19.09
CA VAL A 163 1.70 21.55 -19.42
C VAL A 163 1.51 22.61 -20.51
N MET A 164 2.28 23.68 -20.47
CA MET A 164 2.29 24.74 -21.49
C MET A 164 3.58 24.67 -22.28
N ASN A 165 3.50 24.55 -23.61
CA ASN A 165 4.66 24.38 -24.50
C ASN A 165 5.62 23.22 -24.12
N GLY A 166 5.09 22.18 -23.47
CA GLY A 166 5.88 21.04 -23.00
C GLY A 166 6.54 21.24 -21.63
N GLU A 167 6.30 22.36 -20.95
CA GLU A 167 6.82 22.67 -19.63
C GLU A 167 5.73 22.65 -18.55
N VAL A 168 6.10 22.22 -17.35
CA VAL A 168 5.21 22.21 -16.18
C VAL A 168 5.10 23.62 -15.62
N GLU A 169 3.87 24.14 -15.52
CA GLU A 169 3.61 25.43 -14.89
C GLU A 169 3.48 25.30 -13.36
N GLY A 170 4.60 25.35 -12.64
CA GLY A 170 4.59 25.45 -11.18
C GLY A 170 4.02 24.22 -10.46
N TYR A 171 3.32 24.45 -9.33
CA TYR A 171 2.77 23.40 -8.47
C TYR A 171 1.24 23.34 -8.57
N GLN A 172 0.70 22.11 -8.49
CA GLN A 172 -0.71 21.81 -8.77
C GLN A 172 -1.59 21.68 -7.50
N LEU A 173 -1.02 21.85 -6.30
CA LEU A 173 -1.71 21.57 -5.04
C LEU A 173 -3.05 22.30 -4.91
N TYR A 174 -4.14 21.54 -4.78
CA TYR A 174 -5.53 22.00 -4.73
C TYR A 174 -6.00 22.82 -5.95
N ASP A 175 -5.31 22.74 -7.09
CA ASP A 175 -5.67 23.50 -8.29
C ASP A 175 -6.87 22.88 -9.02
N MET A 176 -8.01 23.56 -8.95
CA MET A 176 -9.24 23.15 -9.63
C MET A 176 -9.15 23.18 -11.16
N ARG A 177 -8.18 23.89 -11.73
CA ARG A 177 -7.93 23.86 -13.18
C ARG A 177 -7.33 22.52 -13.60
N ALA A 178 -6.51 21.91 -12.76
CA ALA A 178 -5.92 20.61 -13.05
C ALA A 178 -6.96 19.49 -12.95
N THR A 179 -7.84 19.53 -11.95
CA THR A 179 -8.96 18.58 -11.86
C THR A 179 -9.92 18.76 -13.04
N ALA A 180 -10.21 19.99 -13.47
CA ALA A 180 -11.01 20.24 -14.66
C ALA A 180 -10.34 19.75 -15.96
N ALA A 181 -9.04 19.96 -16.11
CA ALA A 181 -8.28 19.50 -17.28
C ALA A 181 -8.22 17.98 -17.41
N MET A 182 -8.27 17.26 -16.28
CA MET A 182 -8.29 15.79 -16.22
C MET A 182 -9.68 15.21 -15.95
N GLY A 183 -10.75 16.00 -16.12
CA GLY A 183 -12.11 15.67 -15.71
C GLY A 183 -12.60 14.31 -16.24
N ASP A 184 -12.47 14.04 -17.54
CA ASP A 184 -12.95 12.79 -18.14
C ASP A 184 -12.26 11.53 -17.57
N PHE A 185 -10.97 11.65 -17.24
CA PHE A 185 -10.21 10.58 -16.60
C PHE A 185 -10.67 10.37 -15.15
N LEU A 186 -10.78 11.46 -14.37
CA LEU A 186 -11.20 11.39 -12.98
C LEU A 186 -12.65 10.90 -12.84
N GLU A 187 -13.53 11.24 -13.77
CA GLU A 187 -14.90 10.72 -13.83
C GLU A 187 -14.90 9.21 -14.09
N THR A 188 -14.04 8.71 -14.98
CA THR A 188 -13.90 7.25 -15.20
C THR A 188 -13.38 6.54 -13.96
N VAL A 189 -12.45 7.14 -13.20
CA VAL A 189 -12.00 6.58 -11.92
C VAL A 189 -13.18 6.47 -10.95
N ARG A 190 -13.98 7.54 -10.83
CA ARG A 190 -15.17 7.57 -9.99
C ARG A 190 -16.20 6.51 -10.41
N GLU A 191 -16.55 6.45 -11.68
CA GLU A 191 -17.47 5.46 -12.24
C GLU A 191 -17.02 4.02 -11.93
N TYR A 192 -15.73 3.72 -12.08
CA TYR A 192 -15.20 2.39 -11.78
C TYR A 192 -15.23 2.09 -10.28
N CYS A 193 -14.89 3.05 -9.42
CA CYS A 193 -15.05 2.91 -7.96
C CYS A 193 -16.51 2.63 -7.58
N ASP A 194 -17.46 3.38 -8.13
CA ASP A 194 -18.89 3.25 -7.86
C ASP A 194 -19.41 1.87 -8.29
N HIS A 195 -19.09 1.43 -9.52
CA HIS A 195 -19.44 0.08 -9.99
C HIS A 195 -18.85 -1.04 -9.14
N MET A 196 -17.68 -0.80 -8.55
CA MET A 196 -17.00 -1.77 -7.69
C MET A 196 -17.43 -1.67 -6.21
N GLY A 197 -18.22 -0.67 -5.83
CA GLY A 197 -18.57 -0.41 -4.43
C GLY A 197 -17.38 0.01 -3.57
N LEU A 198 -16.33 0.59 -4.16
CA LEU A 198 -15.18 1.10 -3.41
C LEU A 198 -15.59 2.36 -2.65
N PRO A 199 -15.16 2.52 -1.39
CA PRO A 199 -15.54 3.66 -0.55
C PRO A 199 -14.71 4.91 -0.87
N ALA A 200 -14.56 5.25 -2.16
CA ALA A 200 -13.81 6.42 -2.60
C ALA A 200 -14.59 7.71 -2.27
N ASP A 201 -13.92 8.65 -1.62
CA ASP A 201 -14.46 9.92 -1.18
C ASP A 201 -13.91 11.06 -2.05
N ALA A 202 -13.15 11.99 -1.47
CA ALA A 202 -12.61 13.13 -2.17
C ALA A 202 -11.47 12.73 -3.12
N THR A 203 -11.42 13.41 -4.27
CA THR A 203 -10.27 13.42 -5.17
C THR A 203 -9.64 14.80 -5.14
N THR A 204 -8.32 14.85 -4.99
CA THR A 204 -7.57 16.10 -4.85
C THR A 204 -6.44 16.17 -5.87
N ALA A 205 -6.21 17.36 -6.45
CA ALA A 205 -5.00 17.65 -7.19
C ALA A 205 -3.84 17.86 -6.21
N GLU A 206 -2.81 17.03 -6.32
CA GLU A 206 -1.66 17.05 -5.42
C GLU A 206 -0.52 17.93 -5.96
N PHE A 207 0.60 18.00 -5.22
CA PHE A 207 1.67 18.97 -5.47
C PHE A 207 2.31 18.87 -6.87
N GLY A 208 2.53 17.65 -7.35
CA GLY A 208 3.19 17.39 -8.63
C GLY A 208 2.26 17.48 -9.85
N PRO A 209 2.83 17.72 -11.05
CA PRO A 209 2.06 17.78 -12.28
C PRO A 209 1.46 16.41 -12.63
N GLY A 210 0.14 16.33 -12.75
CA GLY A 210 -0.56 15.07 -12.95
C GLY A 210 -0.60 14.16 -11.72
N GLN A 211 -0.26 14.70 -10.54
CA GLN A 211 -0.41 14.00 -9.26
C GLN A 211 -1.84 14.19 -8.75
N PHE A 212 -2.47 13.11 -8.32
CA PHE A 212 -3.79 13.13 -7.70
C PHE A 212 -3.82 12.22 -6.47
N GLU A 213 -4.70 12.54 -5.54
CA GLU A 213 -5.01 11.72 -4.36
C GLU A 213 -6.47 11.28 -4.41
N VAL A 214 -6.74 10.02 -4.06
CA VAL A 214 -8.09 9.53 -3.77
C VAL A 214 -8.11 8.96 -2.35
N ASN A 215 -9.05 9.47 -1.54
CA ASN A 215 -9.23 9.03 -0.17
C ASN A 215 -10.26 7.92 -0.07
N LEU A 216 -9.94 6.86 0.66
CA LEU A 216 -10.87 5.78 0.98
C LEU A 216 -11.43 5.98 2.39
N LEU A 217 -12.74 5.81 2.57
CA LEU A 217 -13.39 5.98 3.87
C LEU A 217 -12.92 4.93 4.88
N HIS A 218 -13.07 5.28 6.16
CA HIS A 218 -12.69 4.43 7.29
C HIS A 218 -13.55 3.16 7.34
N LYS A 219 -12.90 2.00 7.48
CA LYS A 219 -13.56 0.71 7.66
C LYS A 219 -13.12 0.02 8.96
N PRO A 220 -14.04 -0.53 9.77
CA PRO A 220 -13.72 -1.39 10.92
C PRO A 220 -13.31 -2.80 10.48
N ASP A 221 -12.48 -2.87 9.45
CA ASP A 221 -11.96 -4.09 8.84
C ASP A 221 -10.70 -3.72 8.07
N ALA A 222 -9.54 -3.99 8.67
CA ALA A 222 -8.25 -3.68 8.07
C ALA A 222 -7.98 -4.52 6.81
N MET A 223 -8.53 -5.73 6.70
CA MET A 223 -8.39 -6.54 5.48
C MET A 223 -9.16 -5.88 4.33
N ALA A 224 -10.41 -5.49 4.57
CA ALA A 224 -11.22 -4.82 3.57
C ALA A 224 -10.59 -3.47 3.14
N ALA A 225 -10.02 -2.70 4.08
CA ALA A 225 -9.32 -1.46 3.75
C ALA A 225 -8.08 -1.69 2.86
N ALA A 226 -7.29 -2.75 3.12
CA ALA A 226 -6.16 -3.11 2.26
C ALA A 226 -6.62 -3.59 0.87
N ASP A 227 -7.72 -4.35 0.82
CA ASP A 227 -8.33 -4.85 -0.42
C ASP A 227 -8.84 -3.70 -1.30
N ASP A 228 -9.56 -2.74 -0.71
CA ASP A 228 -10.03 -1.55 -1.41
C ASP A 228 -8.87 -0.74 -1.98
N CYS A 229 -7.76 -0.59 -1.23
CA CYS A 229 -6.57 0.11 -1.70
C CYS A 229 -5.91 -0.61 -2.88
N ILE A 230 -5.81 -1.94 -2.85
CA ILE A 230 -5.35 -2.75 -3.99
C ILE A 230 -6.26 -2.58 -5.20
N TYR A 231 -7.57 -2.59 -5.00
CA TYR A 231 -8.53 -2.37 -6.09
C TYR A 231 -8.47 -0.96 -6.65
N LEU A 232 -8.29 0.07 -5.82
CA LEU A 232 -8.13 1.44 -6.26
C LEU A 232 -6.89 1.61 -7.16
N LYS A 233 -5.74 1.01 -6.80
CA LYS A 233 -4.55 0.99 -7.66
C LYS A 233 -4.85 0.40 -9.05
N ARG A 234 -5.66 -0.68 -9.08
CA ARG A 234 -6.10 -1.31 -10.34
C ARG A 234 -7.08 -0.43 -11.12
N VAL A 235 -8.06 0.19 -10.44
CA VAL A 235 -9.02 1.12 -11.03
C VAL A 235 -8.30 2.26 -11.73
N VAL A 236 -7.36 2.92 -11.05
CA VAL A 236 -6.60 4.04 -11.58
C VAL A 236 -5.79 3.63 -12.82
N ASP A 237 -5.12 2.47 -12.80
CA ASP A 237 -4.37 1.97 -13.97
C ASP A 237 -5.28 1.68 -15.17
N PHE A 238 -6.43 1.04 -14.97
CA PHE A 238 -7.36 0.74 -16.07
C PHE A 238 -8.12 1.96 -16.58
N ALA A 239 -8.45 2.92 -15.71
CA ALA A 239 -9.02 4.21 -16.10
C ALA A 239 -8.01 4.98 -16.96
N ALA A 240 -6.74 5.04 -16.55
CA ALA A 240 -5.69 5.74 -17.31
C ALA A 240 -5.54 5.16 -18.71
N ARG A 241 -5.51 3.83 -18.83
CA ARG A 241 -5.43 3.13 -20.13
C ARG A 241 -6.60 3.46 -21.06
N ARG A 242 -7.82 3.61 -20.53
CA ARG A 242 -9.01 3.98 -21.32
C ARG A 242 -8.84 5.35 -21.99
N HIS A 243 -8.11 6.24 -21.34
CA HIS A 243 -7.83 7.60 -21.81
C HIS A 243 -6.47 7.75 -22.49
N GLY A 244 -5.78 6.64 -22.79
CA GLY A 244 -4.47 6.67 -23.45
C GLY A 244 -3.31 7.12 -22.56
N PHE A 245 -3.51 7.23 -21.25
CA PHE A 245 -2.48 7.59 -20.28
C PHE A 245 -1.84 6.36 -19.64
N LYS A 246 -0.72 6.61 -18.94
CA LYS A 246 -0.18 5.71 -17.93
C LYS A 246 -0.45 6.29 -16.55
N ALA A 247 -1.00 5.49 -15.64
CA ALA A 247 -0.95 5.79 -14.22
C ALA A 247 0.14 4.98 -13.50
N THR A 248 0.68 5.55 -12.42
CA THR A 248 1.68 4.90 -11.58
C THR A 248 1.52 5.30 -10.11
N CYS A 249 1.74 4.31 -9.24
CA CYS A 249 1.91 4.51 -7.80
C CYS A 249 3.40 4.45 -7.40
N MET A 250 4.33 4.57 -8.36
CA MET A 250 5.76 4.69 -8.08
C MET A 250 6.01 5.83 -7.09
N ALA A 251 6.82 5.59 -6.07
CA ALA A 251 7.03 6.55 -4.99
C ALA A 251 7.60 7.90 -5.43
N LYS A 252 8.50 7.93 -6.42
CA LYS A 252 9.15 9.16 -6.89
C LYS A 252 9.40 9.08 -8.41
N PRO A 253 8.36 9.30 -9.24
CA PRO A 253 8.49 9.21 -10.70
C PRO A 253 9.27 10.40 -11.28
N TYR A 254 9.19 11.57 -10.65
CA TYR A 254 9.91 12.78 -11.04
C TYR A 254 10.91 13.18 -9.95
N GLY A 255 12.16 13.46 -10.34
CA GLY A 255 13.22 13.84 -9.39
C GLY A 255 12.89 15.13 -8.64
N ASP A 256 12.42 16.15 -9.37
CA ASP A 256 12.26 17.52 -8.87
C ASP A 256 10.85 17.85 -8.36
N HIS A 257 9.91 16.88 -8.37
CA HIS A 257 8.54 17.06 -7.87
C HIS A 257 8.23 16.17 -6.66
N ALA A 258 7.12 16.41 -5.97
CA ALA A 258 6.71 15.62 -4.81
C ALA A 258 6.61 14.11 -5.14
N GLY A 259 6.91 13.25 -4.17
CA GLY A 259 6.66 11.81 -4.32
C GLY A 259 5.21 11.45 -4.03
N SER A 260 4.81 10.23 -4.37
CA SER A 260 3.48 9.69 -4.04
C SER A 260 3.48 8.94 -2.71
N GLY A 261 2.65 9.39 -1.78
CA GLY A 261 2.40 8.77 -0.48
C GLY A 261 1.25 7.76 -0.47
N LEU A 262 1.26 6.89 0.54
CA LEU A 262 0.12 6.10 0.97
C LEU A 262 -0.07 6.32 2.48
N HIS A 263 -0.77 7.39 2.84
CA HIS A 263 -1.00 7.68 4.25
C HIS A 263 -2.06 6.72 4.80
N VAL A 264 -1.87 6.30 6.05
CA VAL A 264 -2.79 5.38 6.73
C VAL A 264 -3.32 6.05 7.98
N HIS A 265 -4.63 6.25 8.02
CA HIS A 265 -5.33 6.62 9.23
C HIS A 265 -5.75 5.37 9.98
N ALA A 266 -5.50 5.34 11.28
CA ALA A 266 -5.90 4.22 12.12
C ALA A 266 -6.49 4.68 13.45
N SER A 267 -7.61 4.07 13.81
CA SER A 267 -8.18 4.10 15.15
C SER A 267 -8.56 2.68 15.58
N ILE A 268 -9.05 2.51 16.81
CA ILE A 268 -9.39 1.19 17.34
C ILE A 268 -10.71 1.31 18.09
N ILE A 269 -11.65 0.39 17.83
CA ILE A 269 -12.92 0.29 18.55
C ILE A 269 -12.98 -0.97 19.42
N ASP A 270 -13.72 -0.91 20.53
CA ASP A 270 -14.08 -2.08 21.33
C ASP A 270 -15.31 -2.81 20.77
N LYS A 271 -15.75 -3.87 21.46
CA LYS A 271 -16.93 -4.66 21.09
C LYS A 271 -18.25 -3.87 21.08
N ASP A 272 -18.30 -2.75 21.79
CA ASP A 272 -19.46 -1.85 21.84
C ASP A 272 -19.37 -0.75 20.77
N GLY A 273 -18.35 -0.79 19.90
CA GLY A 273 -18.11 0.20 18.86
C GLY A 273 -17.53 1.52 19.36
N ARG A 274 -17.04 1.58 20.61
CA ARG A 274 -16.46 2.81 21.16
C ARG A 274 -14.98 2.90 20.81
N ASN A 275 -14.56 4.06 20.33
CA ASN A 275 -13.16 4.33 20.05
C ASN A 275 -12.34 4.31 21.35
N VAL A 276 -11.42 3.36 21.49
CA VAL A 276 -10.62 3.18 22.71
C VAL A 276 -9.46 4.16 22.82
N LEU A 277 -9.22 4.95 21.77
CA LEU A 277 -8.20 6.00 21.72
C LEU A 277 -8.72 7.38 22.12
N ASP A 278 -10.04 7.51 22.32
CA ASP A 278 -10.67 8.73 22.82
C ASP A 278 -10.11 9.11 24.19
N ALA A 279 -9.50 10.30 24.29
CA ALA A 279 -8.95 10.81 25.53
C ALA A 279 -10.00 11.35 26.52
N LYS A 280 -11.25 11.53 26.07
CA LYS A 280 -12.39 11.97 26.90
C LYS A 280 -12.13 13.26 27.68
N GLY A 281 -11.47 14.23 27.03
CA GLY A 281 -11.07 15.51 27.60
C GLY A 281 -9.82 15.45 28.49
N GLY A 282 -9.20 14.28 28.64
CA GLY A 282 -7.94 14.08 29.36
C GLY A 282 -6.72 14.01 28.45
N ASP A 283 -5.61 13.53 29.02
CA ASP A 283 -4.38 13.25 28.26
C ASP A 283 -4.57 11.99 27.39
N PRO A 284 -4.22 12.02 26.09
CA PRO A 284 -4.42 10.91 25.17
C PRO A 284 -3.40 9.77 25.36
N LEU A 285 -3.30 9.20 26.57
CA LEU A 285 -2.26 8.23 26.96
C LEU A 285 -2.18 7.02 26.03
N LYS A 286 -3.32 6.38 25.72
CA LYS A 286 -3.34 5.22 24.80
C LYS A 286 -2.89 5.58 23.40
N LEU A 287 -3.32 6.75 22.91
CA LEU A 287 -2.98 7.23 21.57
C LEU A 287 -1.49 7.59 21.48
N LYS A 288 -0.92 8.20 22.53
CA LYS A 288 0.54 8.38 22.69
C LYS A 288 1.27 7.03 22.72
N SER A 289 0.74 6.05 23.46
CA SER A 289 1.37 4.74 23.58
C SER A 289 1.46 3.98 22.27
N ILE A 290 0.37 3.90 21.50
CA ILE A 290 0.39 3.28 20.17
C ILE A 290 1.29 4.06 19.19
N THR A 291 1.38 5.38 19.35
CA THR A 291 2.31 6.23 18.59
C THR A 291 3.75 5.82 18.88
N ALA A 292 4.10 5.65 20.15
CA ALA A 292 5.43 5.19 20.56
C ALA A 292 5.78 3.80 20.01
N GLY A 293 4.82 2.86 20.02
CA GLY A 293 5.01 1.54 19.45
C GLY A 293 5.32 1.59 17.95
N MET A 294 4.59 2.42 17.19
CA MET A 294 4.88 2.65 15.77
C MET A 294 6.27 3.28 15.56
N LEU A 295 6.62 4.33 16.32
CA LEU A 295 7.94 4.98 16.24
C LEU A 295 9.08 3.99 16.50
N ARG A 296 8.98 3.13 17.52
CA ARG A 296 9.99 2.10 17.84
C ARG A 296 10.17 1.08 16.73
N SER A 297 9.09 0.71 16.05
CA SER A 297 9.12 -0.28 14.96
C SER A 297 9.52 0.30 13.60
N MET A 298 9.65 1.62 13.50
CA MET A 298 9.61 2.31 12.21
C MET A 298 10.83 2.03 11.32
N GLN A 299 12.04 1.98 11.89
CA GLN A 299 13.26 1.64 11.13
C GLN A 299 13.27 0.19 10.68
N ASP A 300 12.77 -0.71 11.52
CA ASP A 300 12.66 -2.14 11.24
C ASP A 300 11.68 -2.42 10.10
N ALA A 301 10.55 -1.70 10.09
CA ALA A 301 9.51 -1.81 9.09
C ALA A 301 9.69 -0.91 7.87
N GLN A 302 10.74 -0.08 7.82
CA GLN A 302 10.93 0.89 6.73
C GLN A 302 10.93 0.22 5.35
N LEU A 303 11.49 -0.99 5.22
CA LEU A 303 11.48 -1.75 3.97
C LEU A 303 10.06 -2.09 3.47
N ILE A 304 9.08 -2.23 4.38
CA ILE A 304 7.68 -2.44 4.01
C ILE A 304 7.04 -1.13 3.53
N PHE A 305 7.40 -0.02 4.16
CA PHE A 305 6.90 1.32 3.82
C PHE A 305 7.51 1.86 2.50
N ALA A 306 8.72 1.41 2.18
CA ALA A 306 9.52 1.80 1.02
C ALA A 306 10.17 0.55 0.37
N PRO A 307 9.41 -0.22 -0.42
CA PRO A 307 9.83 -1.56 -0.86
C PRO A 307 10.80 -1.59 -2.04
N PHE A 308 11.11 -0.45 -2.66
CA PHE A 308 11.94 -0.38 -3.86
C PHE A 308 13.02 0.70 -3.74
N ALA A 309 14.09 0.60 -4.54
CA ALA A 309 15.16 1.59 -4.57
C ALA A 309 14.65 3.03 -4.85
N ASN A 310 13.63 3.17 -5.70
CA ASN A 310 13.01 4.47 -5.99
C ASN A 310 12.30 5.06 -4.76
N SER A 311 11.74 4.24 -3.88
CA SER A 311 11.02 4.68 -2.68
C SER A 311 11.88 5.56 -1.79
N TYR A 312 13.18 5.27 -1.69
CA TYR A 312 14.11 6.01 -0.83
C TYR A 312 14.47 7.41 -1.35
N ARG A 313 14.13 7.73 -2.60
CA ARG A 313 14.25 9.09 -3.14
C ARG A 313 13.22 10.05 -2.53
N ARG A 314 12.21 9.54 -1.81
CA ARG A 314 11.27 10.36 -1.03
C ARG A 314 11.89 10.91 0.26
N PHE A 315 12.81 10.19 0.91
CA PHE A 315 13.37 10.57 2.22
C PHE A 315 14.49 11.62 2.08
N GLN A 316 14.15 12.80 1.58
CA GLN A 316 15.07 13.94 1.48
C GLN A 316 14.68 15.01 2.49
N PRO A 317 15.66 15.68 3.13
CA PRO A 317 15.38 16.81 4.01
C PRO A 317 14.56 17.89 3.31
N GLY A 318 13.49 18.35 3.97
CA GLY A 318 12.60 19.37 3.41
C GLY A 318 11.64 18.88 2.32
N SER A 319 11.59 17.57 2.06
CA SER A 319 10.53 16.98 1.24
C SER A 319 9.21 16.87 2.03
N PHE A 320 8.09 16.70 1.32
CA PHE A 320 6.79 16.44 1.96
C PHE A 320 6.65 15.02 2.54
N ALA A 321 7.64 14.15 2.31
CA ALA A 321 7.70 12.83 2.95
C ALA A 321 8.51 12.92 4.25
N PRO A 322 8.05 12.29 5.35
CA PRO A 322 8.79 12.30 6.61
C PRO A 322 10.15 11.60 6.46
N ASP A 323 11.21 12.22 6.97
CA ASP A 323 12.57 11.67 7.05
C ASP A 323 13.03 11.41 8.50
N LYS A 324 12.35 12.00 9.48
CA LYS A 324 12.56 11.84 10.92
C LYS A 324 11.58 10.87 11.52
N ILE A 325 11.98 10.19 12.58
CA ILE A 325 11.11 9.35 13.41
C ILE A 325 10.58 10.24 14.54
N ASP A 326 9.50 10.94 14.24
CA ASP A 326 8.89 11.89 15.16
C ASP A 326 7.35 11.89 15.02
N TRP A 327 6.71 12.63 15.92
CA TRP A 327 5.26 12.67 15.99
C TRP A 327 4.75 14.05 16.44
N GLY A 328 3.52 14.38 16.06
CA GLY A 328 2.93 15.67 16.42
C GLY A 328 1.42 15.73 16.26
N PHE A 329 0.78 16.59 17.06
CA PHE A 329 -0.64 16.91 16.91
C PHE A 329 -0.85 17.83 15.71
N GLY A 330 -1.69 17.43 14.76
CA GLY A 330 -2.01 18.23 13.57
C GLY A 330 -0.83 18.53 12.64
N ASN A 331 0.38 18.01 12.91
CA ASN A 331 1.60 18.35 12.20
C ASN A 331 1.82 17.42 10.99
N ARG A 332 1.65 17.95 9.77
CA ARG A 332 1.84 17.19 8.52
C ARG A 332 3.32 16.88 8.19
N GLY A 333 4.26 17.51 8.90
CA GLY A 333 5.69 17.27 8.70
C GLY A 333 6.24 16.06 9.46
N THR A 334 5.49 15.50 10.41
CA THR A 334 5.95 14.40 11.25
C THR A 334 5.64 13.03 10.67
N ALA A 335 6.41 12.01 11.03
CA ALA A 335 6.16 10.64 10.59
C ALA A 335 4.82 10.07 11.07
N ILE A 336 4.49 10.30 12.35
CA ILE A 336 3.15 10.01 12.90
C ILE A 336 2.44 11.31 13.26
N ARG A 337 1.39 11.63 12.51
CA ARG A 337 0.51 12.75 12.84
C ARG A 337 -0.65 12.25 13.70
N ILE A 338 -1.10 13.06 14.65
CA ILE A 338 -2.34 12.84 15.39
C ILE A 338 -3.32 13.92 14.94
N PRO A 339 -4.24 13.63 13.99
CA PRO A 339 -5.19 14.62 13.50
C PRO A 339 -6.19 15.04 14.57
N ASP A 340 -6.67 14.08 15.37
CA ASP A 340 -7.61 14.28 16.45
C ASP A 340 -7.27 13.33 17.61
N SER A 341 -7.49 13.80 18.85
CA SER A 341 -7.24 13.04 20.08
C SER A 341 -8.50 12.79 20.89
N GLN A 342 -9.66 13.30 20.44
CA GLN A 342 -10.89 13.32 21.21
C GLN A 342 -12.04 12.65 20.46
N GLY A 343 -12.94 12.06 21.23
CA GLY A 343 -14.19 11.48 20.76
C GLY A 343 -14.00 10.37 19.73
N PRO A 344 -15.03 10.12 18.89
CA PRO A 344 -14.97 9.04 17.90
C PRO A 344 -13.91 9.26 16.81
N ALA A 345 -13.45 10.50 16.60
CA ALA A 345 -12.47 10.86 15.58
C ALA A 345 -11.00 10.62 15.99
N ALA A 346 -10.75 10.33 17.28
CA ALA A 346 -9.41 10.12 17.83
C ALA A 346 -8.64 9.05 17.05
N ARG A 347 -7.54 9.43 16.40
CA ARG A 347 -6.80 8.55 15.49
C ARG A 347 -5.37 9.00 15.28
N ILE A 348 -4.57 8.11 14.74
CA ILE A 348 -3.25 8.42 14.18
C ILE A 348 -3.33 8.51 12.66
N GLU A 349 -2.29 9.07 12.07
CA GLU A 349 -2.00 9.09 10.64
C GLU A 349 -0.52 8.76 10.45
N HIS A 350 -0.24 7.62 9.83
CA HIS A 350 1.10 7.16 9.50
C HIS A 350 1.47 7.62 8.08
N ARG A 351 2.48 8.48 7.96
CA ARG A 351 2.75 9.24 6.71
C ARG A 351 3.98 8.76 5.91
N VAL A 352 4.70 7.76 6.43
CA VAL A 352 5.99 7.33 5.87
C VAL A 352 5.85 6.58 4.54
N ALA A 353 4.81 5.76 4.39
CA ALA A 353 4.71 4.81 3.28
C ALA A 353 4.56 5.50 1.91
N GLY A 354 5.19 4.92 0.90
CA GLY A 354 4.99 5.30 -0.49
C GLY A 354 3.75 4.64 -1.07
N ALA A 355 3.20 5.24 -2.13
CA ALA A 355 2.10 4.65 -2.90
C ALA A 355 2.44 3.27 -3.51
N ASP A 356 3.72 2.93 -3.60
CA ASP A 356 4.26 1.67 -4.10
C ASP A 356 4.27 0.54 -3.05
N ALA A 357 3.94 0.83 -1.79
CA ALA A 357 3.84 -0.17 -0.73
C ALA A 357 2.71 -1.18 -0.98
N ASN A 358 2.94 -2.43 -0.57
CA ASN A 358 1.89 -3.45 -0.51
C ASN A 358 0.95 -3.13 0.67
N PRO A 359 -0.35 -2.82 0.44
CA PRO A 359 -1.26 -2.39 1.50
C PRO A 359 -1.44 -3.42 2.61
N HIS A 360 -1.44 -4.73 2.30
CA HIS A 360 -1.59 -5.78 3.31
C HIS A 360 -0.39 -5.84 4.26
N LEU A 361 0.82 -5.80 3.70
CA LEU A 361 2.05 -5.79 4.50
C LEU A 361 2.22 -4.48 5.27
N LEU A 362 1.87 -3.36 4.63
CA LEU A 362 1.87 -2.03 5.25
C LEU A 362 0.99 -2.00 6.49
N LEU A 363 -0.26 -2.45 6.39
CA LEU A 363 -1.15 -2.52 7.53
C LEU A 363 -0.66 -3.53 8.58
N ALA A 364 -0.10 -4.67 8.18
CA ALA A 364 0.47 -5.62 9.14
C ALA A 364 1.61 -4.98 9.97
N ALA A 365 2.50 -4.20 9.35
CA ALA A 365 3.58 -3.48 10.04
C ALA A 365 3.03 -2.40 10.98
N ILE A 366 2.12 -1.53 10.49
CA ILE A 366 1.53 -0.44 11.29
C ILE A 366 0.77 -1.01 12.48
N LEU A 367 -0.12 -1.98 12.24
CA LEU A 367 -0.91 -2.61 13.29
C LEU A 367 -0.03 -3.41 14.26
N GLY A 368 1.08 -3.98 13.81
CA GLY A 368 2.11 -4.57 14.66
C GLY A 368 2.75 -3.56 15.62
N GLY A 369 3.09 -2.37 15.13
CA GLY A 369 3.58 -1.26 15.96
C GLY A 369 2.53 -0.73 16.94
N ILE A 370 1.26 -0.69 16.52
CA ILE A 370 0.14 -0.36 17.41
C ILE A 370 0.00 -1.39 18.53
N LEU A 371 0.09 -2.70 18.22
CA LEU A 371 0.06 -3.75 19.25
C LEU A 371 1.18 -3.58 20.27
N LEU A 372 2.39 -3.23 19.83
CA LEU A 372 3.51 -2.96 20.74
C LEU A 372 3.17 -1.85 21.75
N GLY A 373 2.56 -0.76 21.29
CA GLY A 373 2.10 0.30 22.19
C GLY A 373 0.90 -0.10 23.07
N LEU A 374 0.00 -0.95 22.58
CA LEU A 374 -1.09 -1.47 23.42
C LEU A 374 -0.60 -2.44 24.50
N ASP A 375 0.52 -3.11 24.27
CA ASP A 375 1.06 -4.13 25.17
C ASP A 375 2.00 -3.56 26.25
N GLU A 376 2.69 -2.44 25.97
CA GLU A 376 3.81 -1.96 26.81
C GLU A 376 3.62 -0.56 27.44
N ASP A 377 2.50 0.14 27.22
CA ASP A 377 2.23 1.49 27.80
C ASP A 377 3.41 2.48 27.60
N LEU A 378 3.79 2.66 26.35
CA LEU A 378 5.00 3.35 25.92
C LEU A 378 4.87 4.88 25.88
N ASP A 379 5.98 5.58 26.10
CA ASP A 379 6.10 7.02 25.89
C ASP A 379 6.70 7.31 24.49
N PRO A 380 6.02 8.08 23.62
CA PRO A 380 6.55 8.45 22.31
C PRO A 380 7.62 9.55 22.39
N GLY A 381 7.92 10.05 23.59
CA GLY A 381 8.91 11.09 23.82
C GLY A 381 8.38 12.48 23.47
N GLN A 382 9.31 13.40 23.23
CA GLN A 382 8.99 14.80 22.97
C GLN A 382 8.12 14.96 21.71
N VAL A 383 7.04 15.72 21.83
CA VAL A 383 6.16 16.09 20.71
C VAL A 383 6.83 17.12 19.80
N THR A 384 6.70 16.94 18.49
CA THR A 384 7.14 17.92 17.49
C THR A 384 6.06 18.97 17.22
N THR A 385 6.43 20.23 17.42
CA THR A 385 5.64 21.45 17.21
C THR A 385 6.45 22.46 16.38
N PRO A 386 5.87 23.57 15.89
CA PRO A 386 6.64 24.60 15.18
C PRO A 386 7.81 25.19 15.99
N ASP A 387 7.66 25.26 17.32
CA ASP A 387 8.64 25.90 18.23
C ASP A 387 9.53 24.91 18.98
N SER A 388 9.24 23.60 18.88
CA SER A 388 9.91 22.57 19.66
C SER A 388 9.90 21.24 18.93
N ALA A 389 11.08 20.64 18.75
CA ALA A 389 11.25 19.32 18.16
C ALA A 389 12.39 18.57 18.90
N PRO A 390 12.46 17.24 18.81
CA PRO A 390 13.61 16.50 19.32
C PRO A 390 14.92 17.04 18.70
N GLU A 391 15.94 17.28 19.52
CA GLU A 391 17.23 17.84 19.03
C GLU A 391 17.98 16.85 18.13
N ASN A 392 17.93 15.56 18.46
CA ASN A 392 18.60 14.48 17.73
C ASN A 392 17.61 13.33 17.49
N PRO A 393 16.62 13.50 16.61
CA PRO A 393 15.66 12.44 16.32
C PRO A 393 16.35 11.28 15.62
N ASP A 394 15.87 10.06 15.86
CA ASP A 394 16.22 8.95 14.99
C ASP A 394 15.73 9.23 13.57
N MET A 395 16.50 8.79 12.59
CA MET A 395 16.24 9.08 11.18
C MET A 395 15.82 7.82 10.42
N LEU A 396 14.94 8.00 9.45
CA LEU A 396 14.73 7.03 8.38
C LEU A 396 15.97 7.01 7.47
N THR A 397 16.34 5.85 6.95
CA THR A 397 17.46 5.77 6.01
C THR A 397 17.01 6.18 4.61
N TYR A 398 17.88 6.81 3.84
CA TYR A 398 17.71 7.02 2.39
C TYR A 398 18.41 5.93 1.56
N ASP A 399 19.00 4.92 2.21
CA ASP A 399 19.70 3.81 1.58
C ASP A 399 18.86 2.53 1.62
N PHE A 400 18.52 2.02 0.43
CA PHE A 400 17.69 0.83 0.26
C PHE A 400 18.32 -0.41 0.90
N LEU A 401 19.63 -0.61 0.71
CA LEU A 401 20.31 -1.78 1.27
C LEU A 401 20.31 -1.76 2.80
N THR A 402 20.54 -0.60 3.42
CA THR A 402 20.51 -0.43 4.88
C THR A 402 19.14 -0.81 5.44
N ALA A 403 18.05 -0.40 4.81
CA ALA A 403 16.71 -0.78 5.23
C ALA A 403 16.46 -2.29 5.08
N VAL A 404 16.99 -2.90 4.01
CA VAL A 404 16.97 -4.36 3.83
C VAL A 404 17.69 -5.08 4.97
N GLU A 405 18.88 -4.62 5.37
CA GLU A 405 19.64 -5.25 6.45
C GLU A 405 18.97 -5.10 7.81
N ARG A 406 18.38 -3.93 8.09
CA ARG A 406 17.57 -3.73 9.30
C ARG A 406 16.40 -4.70 9.35
N PHE A 407 15.63 -4.80 8.26
CA PHE A 407 14.50 -5.72 8.15
C PHE A 407 14.93 -7.19 8.39
N ARG A 408 16.05 -7.63 7.78
CA ARG A 408 16.56 -9.01 7.91
C ARG A 408 17.03 -9.35 9.33
N ALA A 409 17.51 -8.37 10.09
CA ALA A 409 17.98 -8.54 11.46
C ALA A 409 16.88 -8.34 12.52
N SER A 410 15.74 -7.75 12.17
CA SER A 410 14.74 -7.31 13.13
C SER A 410 13.98 -8.45 13.83
N ALA A 411 13.94 -8.41 15.16
CA ALA A 411 13.08 -9.29 15.96
C ALA A 411 11.59 -8.92 15.82
N PHE A 412 11.28 -7.62 15.70
CA PHE A 412 9.92 -7.13 15.49
C PHE A 412 9.33 -7.68 14.19
N ILE A 413 10.08 -7.60 13.08
CA ILE A 413 9.64 -8.15 11.79
C ILE A 413 9.43 -9.65 11.89
N ARG A 414 10.35 -10.39 12.53
CA ARG A 414 10.17 -11.83 12.76
C ARG A 414 8.88 -12.16 13.48
N GLN A 415 8.54 -11.37 14.50
CA GLN A 415 7.34 -11.58 15.32
C GLN A 415 6.05 -11.28 14.54
N ILE A 416 6.04 -10.23 13.72
CA ILE A 416 4.84 -9.79 12.99
C ILE A 416 4.63 -10.58 11.70
N PHE A 417 5.70 -10.80 10.93
CA PHE A 417 5.63 -11.39 9.58
C PHE A 417 5.98 -12.89 9.58
N GLY A 418 6.60 -13.40 10.64
CA GLY A 418 7.13 -14.75 10.70
C GLY A 418 8.54 -14.86 10.14
N ALA A 419 9.31 -15.82 10.65
CA ALA A 419 10.73 -15.99 10.31
C ALA A 419 10.95 -16.34 8.82
N GLU A 420 10.12 -17.22 8.25
CA GLU A 420 10.25 -17.61 6.84
C GLU A 420 9.93 -16.46 5.89
N TYR A 421 8.89 -15.67 6.19
CA TYR A 421 8.58 -14.50 5.39
C TYR A 421 9.67 -13.44 5.47
N GLN A 422 10.15 -13.15 6.68
CA GLN A 422 11.26 -12.23 6.90
C GLN A 422 12.48 -12.61 6.06
N ARG A 423 12.84 -13.91 6.07
CA ARG A 423 13.97 -14.43 5.30
C ARG A 423 13.75 -14.23 3.80
N ILE A 424 12.65 -14.77 3.26
CA ILE A 424 12.41 -14.73 1.80
C ILE A 424 12.27 -13.29 1.31
N TYR A 425 11.43 -12.48 1.93
CA TYR A 425 11.23 -11.09 1.52
C TYR A 425 12.53 -10.28 1.64
N GLY A 426 13.24 -10.41 2.76
CA GLY A 426 14.50 -9.70 2.99
C GLY A 426 15.60 -10.10 1.99
N ASP A 427 15.76 -11.39 1.71
CA ASP A 427 16.78 -11.88 0.77
C ASP A 427 16.43 -11.50 -0.68
N THR A 428 15.16 -11.57 -1.08
CA THR A 428 14.68 -11.09 -2.38
C THR A 428 14.95 -9.59 -2.54
N LYS A 429 14.58 -8.77 -1.54
CA LYS A 429 14.87 -7.32 -1.57
C LYS A 429 16.37 -7.01 -1.53
N ARG A 430 17.18 -7.87 -0.91
CA ARG A 430 18.65 -7.76 -0.99
C ARG A 430 19.16 -7.99 -2.41
N LYS A 431 18.65 -9.00 -3.13
CA LYS A 431 18.98 -9.20 -4.56
C LYS A 431 18.64 -7.95 -5.36
N GLU A 432 17.43 -7.42 -5.21
CA GLU A 432 16.98 -6.20 -5.90
C GLU A 432 17.89 -4.99 -5.58
N ALA A 433 18.26 -4.80 -4.31
CA ALA A 433 19.16 -3.74 -3.87
C ALA A 433 20.57 -3.90 -4.49
N MET A 434 21.10 -5.12 -4.54
CA MET A 434 22.38 -5.41 -5.18
C MET A 434 22.36 -5.14 -6.69
N ALA A 435 21.26 -5.47 -7.38
CA ALA A 435 21.09 -5.18 -8.80
C ALA A 435 21.08 -3.67 -9.05
N TYR A 436 20.34 -2.91 -8.23
CA TYR A 436 20.35 -1.44 -8.29
C TYR A 436 21.75 -0.85 -8.09
N LEU A 437 22.47 -1.27 -7.03
CA LEU A 437 23.81 -0.75 -6.73
C LEU A 437 24.87 -1.07 -7.80
N ARG A 438 24.69 -2.15 -8.56
CA ARG A 438 25.58 -2.52 -9.69
C ARG A 438 25.25 -1.76 -10.97
N THR A 439 24.10 -1.09 -11.03
CA THR A 439 23.65 -0.38 -12.24
C THR A 439 24.35 0.97 -12.33
N VAL A 440 25.09 1.20 -13.42
CA VAL A 440 25.71 2.49 -13.73
C VAL A 440 24.68 3.37 -14.44
N SER A 441 24.33 4.49 -13.83
CA SER A 441 23.31 5.41 -14.33
C SER A 441 23.89 6.41 -15.34
N SER A 442 23.00 7.12 -16.06
CA SER A 442 23.42 8.22 -16.93
C SER A 442 24.11 9.35 -16.15
N PHE A 443 23.73 9.57 -14.88
CA PHE A 443 24.38 10.53 -14.00
C PHE A 443 25.87 10.19 -13.79
N ASP A 444 26.20 8.91 -13.61
CA ASP A 444 27.58 8.46 -13.42
C ASP A 444 28.43 8.79 -14.66
N TYR A 445 27.92 8.51 -15.85
CA TYR A 445 28.62 8.83 -17.10
C TYR A 445 28.77 10.35 -17.31
N GLN A 446 27.69 11.11 -17.13
CA GLN A 446 27.70 12.57 -17.32
C GLN A 446 28.60 13.29 -16.30
N THR A 447 28.73 12.74 -15.10
CA THR A 447 29.49 13.32 -14.00
C THR A 447 30.95 12.88 -14.01
N TYR A 448 31.23 11.57 -14.03
CA TYR A 448 32.57 11.05 -13.76
C TYR A 448 33.40 10.82 -15.01
N LEU A 449 32.80 10.29 -16.10
CA LEU A 449 33.53 9.93 -17.33
C LEU A 449 34.36 11.09 -17.95
N PRO A 450 33.90 12.36 -18.00
CA PRO A 450 34.71 13.43 -18.56
C PRO A 450 35.72 14.04 -17.56
N ARG A 451 35.70 13.64 -16.28
CA ARG A 451 36.49 14.27 -15.21
C ARG A 451 37.62 13.38 -14.67
N ILE A 452 37.48 12.07 -14.76
CA ILE A 452 38.47 11.04 -14.37
C ILE A 452 39.05 10.47 -15.65
#